data_AF-A0A6N2ME13-F1
#
_entry.id   AF-A0A6N2ME13-F1
#
_cell.length_a   1.000
_cell.length_b   1.000
_cell.length_c   1.000
_cell.angle_alpha   90.00
_cell.angle_beta   90.00
_cell.angle_gamma   90.00
#
_symmetry.space_group_name_H-M   'P 1'
#
loop_
_entity.id
_entity.type
_entity.pdbx_description
1 polymer ?
#
loop_
_entity_poly.entity_id
_entity_poly.type
_entity_poly.pdbx_seq_one_letter_code
_entity_poly.pdbx_strand_id
1 'polypeptide(L)'
;MKNYISEVIVQLSSNETSFRMERLYVNKLNVTLVQILKHEWPARWRSFIPDLVAAAKTSETICENCMVILKLLSEEVFDFSRGEMTQQKIKELKQSLNSEFQLIHELCLYVLSASQRTELIRATLSTLHAFLSWIPLGYIFESPLLETLLKFFPMPSYRNLTLQCCGS
;
A
#
# COMPACT_ATOMS: atom_id res chain seq x y z
N MET A 1 17.28 -5.46 -13.32
CA MET A 1 17.22 -4.83 -11.98
C MET A 1 15.80 -4.81 -11.42
N LYS A 2 14.79 -4.41 -12.19
CA LYS A 2 13.35 -4.44 -11.83
C LYS A 2 12.85 -5.83 -11.40
N ASN A 3 12.98 -6.82 -12.27
CA ASN A 3 12.60 -8.21 -11.99
C ASN A 3 13.36 -8.77 -10.79
N TYR A 4 14.65 -8.40 -10.66
CA TYR A 4 15.48 -8.84 -9.54
C TYR A 4 14.98 -8.31 -8.19
N ILE A 5 14.60 -7.03 -8.08
CA ILE A 5 14.09 -6.50 -6.80
C ILE A 5 12.70 -7.06 -6.49
N SER A 6 11.82 -7.20 -7.49
CA SER A 6 10.52 -7.86 -7.31
C SER A 6 10.67 -9.33 -6.91
N GLU A 7 11.58 -10.08 -7.55
CA GLU A 7 11.91 -11.48 -7.23
C GLU A 7 12.52 -11.61 -5.84
N VAL A 8 13.43 -10.71 -5.44
CA VAL A 8 14.04 -10.69 -4.11
C VAL A 8 12.99 -10.36 -3.05
N ILE A 9 12.08 -9.41 -3.30
CA ILE A 9 10.97 -9.10 -2.40
C ILE A 9 10.04 -10.32 -2.27
N VAL A 10 9.71 -10.99 -3.37
CA VAL A 10 8.88 -12.20 -3.35
C VAL A 10 9.59 -13.34 -2.61
N GLN A 11 10.90 -13.55 -2.81
CA GLN A 11 11.69 -14.56 -2.09
C GLN A 11 11.78 -14.29 -0.59
N LEU A 12 12.02 -13.04 -0.19
CA LEU A 12 12.13 -12.68 1.23
C LEU A 12 10.77 -12.67 1.93
N SER A 13 9.70 -12.38 1.19
CA SER A 13 8.33 -12.35 1.72
C SER A 13 7.61 -13.70 1.63
N SER A 14 8.21 -14.72 1.00
CA SER A 14 7.61 -16.07 0.92
C SER A 14 7.93 -16.93 2.15
N ASN A 15 8.90 -16.55 2.99
CA ASN A 15 9.17 -17.20 4.27
C ASN A 15 8.86 -16.25 5.44
N GLU A 16 7.82 -16.56 6.20
CA GLU A 16 7.37 -15.76 7.35
C GLU A 16 8.46 -15.58 8.43
N THR A 17 9.30 -16.58 8.64
CA THR A 17 10.36 -16.53 9.67
C THR A 17 11.47 -15.56 9.25
N SER A 18 11.90 -15.65 7.99
CA SER A 18 12.89 -14.73 7.41
C SER A 18 12.35 -13.31 7.32
N PHE A 19 11.08 -13.14 6.91
CA PHE A 19 10.42 -11.84 6.83
C PHE A 19 10.38 -11.12 8.18
N ARG A 20 10.15 -11.86 9.27
CA ARG A 20 10.16 -11.29 10.64
C ARG A 20 11.58 -11.01 11.14
N MET A 21 12.53 -11.92 10.91
CA MET A 21 13.93 -11.76 11.31
C MET A 21 14.61 -10.59 10.60
N GLU A 22 14.32 -10.41 9.31
CA GLU A 22 14.98 -9.43 8.43
C GLU A 22 14.11 -8.22 8.12
N ARG A 23 13.11 -7.91 8.96
CA ARG A 23 12.13 -6.84 8.71
C ARG A 23 12.77 -5.49 8.36
N LEU A 24 13.90 -5.15 9.01
CA LEU A 24 14.65 -3.93 8.70
C LEU A 24 15.27 -3.94 7.30
N TYR A 25 15.78 -5.10 6.87
CA TYR A 25 16.37 -5.27 5.55
C TYR A 25 15.28 -5.20 4.47
N VAL A 26 14.16 -5.89 4.68
CA VAL A 26 12.99 -5.84 3.78
C VAL A 26 12.44 -4.42 3.65
N ASN A 27 12.32 -3.67 4.76
CA ASN A 27 11.91 -2.28 4.70
C ASN A 27 12.88 -1.41 3.89
N LYS A 28 14.19 -1.65 4.00
CA LYS A 28 15.20 -0.93 3.21
C LYS A 28 15.10 -1.24 1.72
N LEU A 29 14.79 -2.50 1.38
CA LEU A 29 14.51 -2.91 0.00
C LEU A 29 13.23 -2.26 -0.53
N ASN A 30 12.17 -2.18 0.27
CA ASN A 30 10.92 -1.51 -0.09
C ASN A 30 11.15 -0.02 -0.39
N VAL A 31 11.88 0.68 0.47
CA VAL A 31 12.25 2.10 0.23
C VAL A 31 13.06 2.24 -1.07
N THR A 32 14.04 1.35 -1.29
CA THR A 32 14.84 1.35 -2.52
C THR A 32 13.98 1.10 -3.76
N LEU A 33 13.01 0.17 -3.68
CA LEU A 33 12.06 -0.08 -4.76
C LEU A 33 11.22 1.17 -5.07
N VAL A 34 10.72 1.85 -4.04
CA VAL A 34 9.92 3.07 -4.22
C VAL A 34 10.73 4.18 -4.89
N GLN A 35 12.01 4.33 -4.55
CA GLN A 35 12.89 5.28 -5.24
C GLN A 35 13.05 4.93 -6.74
N ILE A 36 13.11 3.64 -7.10
CA ILE A 36 13.12 3.22 -8.52
C ILE A 36 11.78 3.54 -9.19
N LEU A 37 10.66 3.28 -8.50
CA LEU A 37 9.32 3.53 -9.00
C LEU A 37 9.08 5.01 -9.32
N LYS A 38 9.62 5.95 -8.52
CA LYS A 38 9.54 7.40 -8.81
C LYS A 38 10.06 7.75 -10.20
N HIS A 39 11.14 7.12 -10.64
CA HIS A 39 11.75 7.38 -11.94
C HIS A 39 11.09 6.61 -13.08
N GLU A 40 10.67 5.37 -12.82
CA GLU A 40 10.24 4.46 -13.88
C GLU A 40 8.72 4.35 -14.05
N TRP A 41 7.96 4.45 -12.97
CA TRP A 41 6.51 4.49 -13.02
C TRP A 41 6.05 5.95 -13.24
N PRO A 42 4.97 6.19 -14.01
CA PRO A 42 4.11 5.23 -14.72
C PRO A 42 4.58 4.89 -16.14
N ALA A 43 5.56 5.61 -16.72
CA ALA A 43 5.87 5.52 -18.15
C ALA A 43 6.52 4.18 -18.58
N ARG A 44 7.47 3.66 -17.79
CA ARG A 44 8.29 2.47 -18.12
C ARG A 44 7.84 1.20 -17.41
N TRP A 45 6.92 1.28 -16.45
CA TRP A 45 6.46 0.13 -15.66
C TRP A 45 4.96 0.16 -15.38
N ARG A 46 4.14 0.31 -16.43
CA ARG A 46 2.68 0.47 -16.30
C ARG A 46 1.98 -0.65 -15.53
N SER A 47 2.44 -1.90 -15.67
CA SER A 47 1.84 -3.07 -15.02
C SER A 47 2.16 -3.20 -13.52
N PHE A 48 2.94 -2.30 -12.93
CA PHE A 48 3.39 -2.44 -11.54
C PHE A 48 2.25 -2.66 -10.54
N ILE A 49 1.20 -1.83 -10.56
CA ILE A 49 0.07 -1.97 -9.63
C ILE A 49 -0.70 -3.27 -9.88
N PRO A 50 -1.12 -3.61 -11.12
CA PRO A 50 -1.72 -4.91 -11.42
C PRO A 50 -0.88 -6.11 -10.97
N ASP A 51 0.43 -6.11 -11.27
CA ASP A 51 1.35 -7.18 -10.92
C ASP A 51 1.52 -7.32 -9.40
N LEU A 52 1.60 -6.18 -8.69
CA LEU A 52 1.66 -6.14 -7.24
C LEU A 52 0.38 -6.69 -6.59
N VAL A 53 -0.78 -6.30 -7.11
CA VAL A 53 -2.08 -6.80 -6.61
C VAL A 53 -2.23 -8.30 -6.87
N ALA A 54 -1.75 -8.80 -8.02
CA ALA A 54 -1.72 -10.23 -8.31
C ALA A 54 -0.80 -10.98 -7.34
N ALA A 55 0.41 -10.46 -7.10
CA ALA A 55 1.36 -11.05 -6.15
C ALA A 55 0.81 -11.05 -4.71
N ALA A 56 0.15 -9.97 -4.28
CA ALA A 56 -0.45 -9.85 -2.95
C ALA A 56 -1.50 -10.93 -2.65
N LYS A 57 -2.16 -11.49 -3.68
CA LYS A 57 -3.15 -12.57 -3.52
C LYS A 57 -2.53 -13.96 -3.36
N THR A 58 -1.21 -14.11 -3.55
CA THR A 58 -0.54 -15.42 -3.49
C THR A 58 -0.17 -15.86 -2.07
N SER A 59 0.09 -14.91 -1.17
CA SER A 59 0.48 -15.18 0.22
C SER A 59 0.16 -13.98 1.11
N GLU A 60 -0.30 -14.22 2.34
CA GLU A 60 -0.57 -13.15 3.30
C GLU A 60 0.69 -12.34 3.67
N THR A 61 1.86 -12.98 3.73
CA THR A 61 3.13 -12.29 4.03
C THR A 61 3.56 -11.40 2.87
N ILE A 62 3.36 -11.86 1.63
CA ILE A 62 3.58 -11.04 0.43
C ILE A 62 2.59 -9.88 0.41
N CYS A 63 1.32 -10.15 0.74
CA CYS A 63 0.28 -9.13 0.86
C CYS A 63 0.68 -8.04 1.87
N GLU A 64 1.19 -8.43 3.04
CA GLU A 64 1.64 -7.51 4.09
C GLU A 64 2.73 -6.58 3.54
N ASN A 65 3.71 -7.14 2.83
CA ASN A 65 4.77 -6.34 2.23
C ASN A 65 4.28 -5.44 1.09
N CYS A 66 3.36 -5.93 0.25
CA CYS A 66 2.73 -5.14 -0.81
C CYS A 66 1.98 -3.94 -0.24
N MET A 67 1.26 -4.09 0.88
CA MET A 67 0.59 -2.98 1.55
C MET A 67 1.59 -1.91 2.04
N VAL A 68 2.74 -2.34 2.58
CA VAL A 68 3.81 -1.43 3.00
C VAL A 68 4.40 -0.66 1.80
N ILE A 69 4.65 -1.34 0.67
CA ILE A 69 5.15 -0.70 -0.55
C ILE A 69 4.16 0.34 -1.07
N LEU A 70 2.87 0.01 -1.11
CA LEU A 70 1.79 0.92 -1.53
C LEU A 70 1.70 2.14 -0.63
N LYS A 71 1.83 1.96 0.69
CA LYS A 71 1.85 3.06 1.66
C LYS A 71 3.03 3.99 1.38
N LEU A 72 4.24 3.46 1.29
CA LEU A 72 5.46 4.25 1.02
C LEU A 72 5.35 5.01 -0.31
N LEU A 73 4.80 4.37 -1.35
CA LEU A 73 4.54 5.03 -2.63
C LEU A 73 3.56 6.20 -2.47
N SER A 74 2.48 6.03 -1.71
CA SER A 74 1.53 7.10 -1.39
C SER A 74 2.22 8.28 -0.69
N GLU A 75 2.96 8.00 0.37
CA GLU A 75 3.64 9.01 1.17
C GLU A 75 4.67 9.79 0.33
N GLU A 76 5.41 9.12 -0.55
CA GLU A 76 6.37 9.77 -1.46
C GLU A 76 5.71 10.65 -2.52
N VAL A 77 4.54 10.25 -3.03
CA VAL A 77 3.82 10.99 -4.08
C VAL A 77 3.00 12.15 -3.51
N PHE A 78 2.47 12.02 -2.29
CA PHE A 78 1.50 12.97 -1.71
C PHE A 78 2.01 13.77 -0.51
N ASP A 79 2.89 13.24 0.34
CA ASP A 79 3.42 13.93 1.54
C ASP A 79 4.83 14.51 1.34
N PHE A 80 5.75 13.74 0.74
CA PHE A 80 7.17 14.12 0.59
C PHE A 80 7.47 14.98 -0.65
N SER A 81 6.47 15.32 -1.45
CA SER A 81 6.65 15.99 -2.74
C SER A 81 7.00 17.49 -2.65
N ARG A 82 7.50 17.99 -1.51
CA ARG A 82 7.84 19.42 -1.30
C ARG A 82 9.25 19.83 -1.76
N GLY A 83 10.03 18.98 -2.42
CA GLY A 83 11.35 19.41 -2.93
C GLY A 83 12.08 18.52 -3.94
N GLU A 84 11.75 17.22 -4.09
CA GLU A 84 12.57 16.31 -4.91
C GLU A 84 12.07 16.07 -6.34
N MET A 85 10.81 16.37 -6.65
CA MET A 85 10.20 16.10 -7.95
C MET A 85 9.57 17.35 -8.56
N THR A 86 9.55 17.42 -9.89
CA THR A 86 8.88 18.52 -10.60
C THR A 86 7.36 18.41 -10.42
N GLN A 87 6.66 19.55 -10.40
CA GLN A 87 5.20 19.55 -10.26
C GLN A 87 4.48 18.72 -11.34
N GLN A 88 5.03 18.72 -12.56
CA GLN A 88 4.51 17.90 -13.67
C GLN A 88 4.60 16.41 -13.37
N LYS A 89 5.76 15.94 -12.87
CA LYS A 89 5.95 14.53 -12.52
C LYS A 89 5.04 14.10 -11.37
N ILE A 90 4.86 14.95 -10.37
CA ILE A 90 3.93 14.70 -9.26
C ILE A 90 2.51 14.54 -9.79
N LYS A 91 2.06 15.46 -10.67
CA LYS A 91 0.73 15.40 -11.27
C LYS A 91 0.51 14.09 -12.05
N GLU A 92 1.50 13.67 -12.84
CA GLU A 92 1.45 12.40 -13.57
C GLU A 92 1.34 11.19 -12.63
N LEU A 93 2.17 11.12 -11.60
CA LEU A 93 2.15 10.04 -10.60
C LEU A 93 0.80 9.99 -9.88
N LYS A 94 0.28 11.15 -9.45
CA LYS A 94 -1.05 11.25 -8.81
C LYS A 94 -2.16 10.78 -9.73
N GLN A 95 -2.15 11.18 -11.01
CA GLN A 95 -3.15 10.76 -11.98
C GLN A 95 -3.12 9.25 -12.22
N SER A 96 -1.93 8.68 -12.41
CA SER A 96 -1.78 7.23 -12.58
C SER A 96 -2.15 6.44 -11.32
N LEU A 97 -1.92 6.98 -10.13
CA LEU A 97 -2.29 6.27 -8.90
C LEU A 97 -3.80 6.30 -8.70
N ASN A 98 -4.45 7.42 -9.03
CA ASN A 98 -5.91 7.53 -9.02
C ASN A 98 -6.56 6.60 -10.04
N SER A 99 -6.00 6.45 -11.25
CA SER A 99 -6.57 5.54 -12.26
C SER A 99 -6.50 4.06 -11.85
N GLU A 100 -5.46 3.69 -11.10
CA GLU A 100 -5.25 2.32 -10.61
C GLU A 100 -5.81 2.10 -9.19
N PHE A 101 -6.36 3.14 -8.56
CA PHE A 101 -6.79 3.09 -7.16
C PHE A 101 -7.90 2.07 -6.92
N GLN A 102 -8.79 1.87 -7.92
CA GLN A 102 -9.85 0.88 -7.80
C GLN A 102 -9.31 -0.52 -7.47
N LEU A 103 -8.24 -0.96 -8.13
CA LEU A 103 -7.62 -2.26 -7.89
C LEU A 103 -7.04 -2.36 -6.47
N ILE A 104 -6.43 -1.28 -6.00
CA ILE A 104 -5.85 -1.19 -4.66
C ILE A 104 -6.97 -1.23 -3.60
N HIS A 105 -8.05 -0.49 -3.83
CA HIS A 105 -9.20 -0.43 -2.95
C HIS A 105 -9.89 -1.80 -2.82
N GLU A 106 -10.12 -2.49 -3.94
CA GLU A 106 -10.65 -3.85 -3.96
C GLU A 106 -9.75 -4.84 -3.19
N LEU A 107 -8.42 -4.73 -3.33
CA LEU A 107 -7.48 -5.53 -2.56
C LEU A 107 -7.59 -5.23 -1.05
N CYS A 108 -7.68 -3.96 -0.65
CA CYS A 108 -7.81 -3.59 0.75
C CYS A 108 -9.09 -4.16 1.38
N LEU A 109 -10.23 -4.03 0.70
CA LEU A 109 -11.50 -4.60 1.16
C LEU A 109 -11.46 -6.13 1.24
N TYR A 110 -10.85 -6.79 0.24
CA TYR A 110 -10.62 -8.23 0.27
C TYR A 110 -9.80 -8.66 1.48
N VAL A 111 -8.68 -7.98 1.77
CA VAL A 111 -7.82 -8.32 2.91
C VAL A 111 -8.54 -8.09 4.24
N LEU A 112 -9.26 -6.97 4.39
CA LEU A 112 -10.00 -6.66 5.61
C LEU A 112 -11.18 -7.61 5.87
N SER A 113 -11.69 -8.30 4.85
CA SER A 113 -12.76 -9.27 4.97
C SER A 113 -12.28 -10.72 5.10
N ALA A 114 -11.18 -11.07 4.42
CA ALA A 114 -10.71 -12.45 4.32
C ALA A 114 -9.59 -12.81 5.31
N SER A 115 -8.74 -11.87 5.72
CA SER A 115 -7.60 -12.18 6.58
C SER A 115 -7.93 -12.07 8.08
N GLN A 116 -7.32 -12.94 8.88
CA GLN A 116 -7.35 -12.91 10.35
C GLN A 116 -6.01 -12.45 10.94
N ARG A 117 -5.00 -12.21 10.10
CA ARG A 117 -3.65 -11.87 10.53
C ARG A 117 -3.57 -10.41 10.96
N THR A 118 -3.33 -10.18 12.26
CA THR A 118 -3.27 -8.83 12.86
C THR A 118 -2.28 -7.90 12.18
N GLU A 119 -1.09 -8.39 11.82
CA GLU A 119 -0.06 -7.57 11.18
C GLU A 119 -0.49 -7.12 9.76
N LEU A 120 -1.13 -8.00 9.00
CA LEU A 120 -1.64 -7.68 7.67
C LEU A 120 -2.79 -6.68 7.74
N ILE A 121 -3.76 -6.89 8.65
CA ILE A 121 -4.87 -5.94 8.85
C ILE A 121 -4.31 -4.57 9.26
N ARG A 122 -3.32 -4.53 10.16
CA ARG A 122 -2.65 -3.29 10.59
C ARG A 122 -1.95 -2.59 9.43
N ALA A 123 -1.22 -3.33 8.59
CA ALA A 123 -0.58 -2.80 7.40
C ALA A 123 -1.61 -2.20 6.45
N THR A 124 -2.68 -2.95 6.11
CA THR A 124 -3.77 -2.49 5.24
C THR A 124 -4.46 -1.25 5.76
N LEU A 125 -4.79 -1.18 7.07
CA LEU A 125 -5.39 0.01 7.68
C LEU A 125 -4.44 1.23 7.62
N SER A 126 -3.15 1.01 7.85
CA SER A 126 -2.14 2.08 7.75
C SER A 126 -1.98 2.59 6.32
N THR A 127 -2.07 1.69 5.33
CA THR A 127 -2.04 2.02 3.90
C THR A 127 -3.30 2.80 3.50
N LEU A 128 -4.48 2.36 3.95
CA LEU A 128 -5.73 3.10 3.75
C LEU A 128 -5.68 4.50 4.36
N HIS A 129 -5.14 4.67 5.57
CA HIS A 129 -4.95 5.98 6.18
C HIS A 129 -4.14 6.92 5.28
N ALA A 130 -3.03 6.44 4.71
CA ALA A 130 -2.19 7.22 3.80
C ALA A 130 -2.89 7.56 2.46
N PHE A 131 -3.96 6.86 2.11
CA PHE A 131 -4.78 7.13 0.92
C PHE A 131 -5.93 8.11 1.21
N LEU A 132 -6.49 8.08 2.41
CA LEU A 132 -7.63 8.93 2.81
C LEU A 132 -7.36 10.43 2.65
N SER A 133 -6.10 10.86 2.71
CA SER A 133 -5.71 12.26 2.51
C SER A 133 -5.91 12.79 1.09
N TRP A 134 -6.09 11.92 0.09
CA TRP A 134 -6.17 12.34 -1.32
C TRP A 134 -7.17 11.61 -2.20
N ILE A 135 -7.77 10.51 -1.75
CA ILE A 135 -8.73 9.75 -2.57
C ILE A 135 -10.06 10.51 -2.76
N PRO A 136 -10.75 10.29 -3.89
CA PRO A 136 -12.09 10.84 -4.10
C PRO A 136 -13.06 10.37 -3.02
N LEU A 137 -13.86 11.30 -2.49
CA LEU A 137 -14.86 11.03 -1.44
C LEU A 137 -15.86 9.91 -1.80
N GLY A 138 -16.12 9.68 -3.10
CA GLY A 138 -16.95 8.57 -3.56
C GLY A 138 -16.47 7.20 -3.05
N TYR A 139 -15.16 6.95 -3.01
CA TYR A 139 -14.63 5.69 -2.46
C TYR A 139 -14.81 5.59 -0.93
N ILE A 140 -14.95 6.71 -0.23
CA ILE A 140 -15.14 6.73 1.23
C ILE A 140 -16.61 6.50 1.59
N PHE A 141 -17.53 7.18 0.89
CA PHE A 141 -18.95 7.21 1.25
C PHE A 141 -19.83 6.24 0.46
N GLU A 142 -19.48 5.89 -0.78
CA GLU A 142 -20.27 5.00 -1.63
C GLU A 142 -19.82 3.54 -1.52
N SER A 143 -18.71 3.29 -0.84
CA SER A 143 -18.16 1.94 -0.66
C SER A 143 -18.38 1.43 0.77
N PRO A 144 -18.34 0.11 1.01
CA PRO A 144 -18.46 -0.46 2.36
C PRO A 144 -17.24 -0.15 3.25
N LEU A 145 -16.27 0.64 2.79
CA LEU A 145 -15.05 0.97 3.52
C LEU A 145 -15.35 1.57 4.90
N LEU A 146 -16.27 2.53 4.99
CA LEU A 146 -16.63 3.16 6.27
C LEU A 146 -17.27 2.15 7.23
N GLU A 147 -18.18 1.31 6.74
CA GLU A 147 -18.80 0.25 7.54
C GLU A 147 -17.76 -0.77 8.03
N THR A 148 -16.81 -1.14 7.18
CA THR A 148 -15.70 -2.02 7.53
C THR A 148 -14.81 -1.38 8.60
N LEU A 149 -14.43 -0.11 8.44
CA LEU A 149 -13.64 0.63 9.44
C LEU A 149 -14.37 0.70 10.79
N LEU A 150 -15.67 0.98 10.80
CA LEU A 150 -16.49 1.00 12.02
C LEU A 150 -16.53 -0.35 12.73
N LYS A 151 -16.45 -1.47 12.01
CA LYS A 151 -16.31 -2.82 12.62
C LYS A 151 -14.97 -3.01 13.33
N PHE A 152 -13.91 -2.34 12.87
CA PHE A 152 -12.59 -2.39 13.51
C PHE A 152 -12.43 -1.40 14.68
N PHE A 153 -13.25 -0.37 14.76
CA PHE A 153 -13.26 0.63 15.83
C PHE A 153 -13.36 0.06 17.28
N PRO A 154 -14.27 -0.90 17.59
CA PRO A 154 -14.37 -1.43 18.95
C PRO A 154 -13.13 -2.23 19.38
N MET A 155 -12.31 -2.74 18.44
CA MET A 155 -11.15 -3.56 18.76
C MET A 155 -9.94 -2.72 19.22
N PRO A 156 -9.41 -2.94 20.44
CA PRO A 156 -8.32 -2.14 21.01
C PRO A 156 -7.06 -2.09 20.14
N SER A 157 -6.75 -3.19 19.46
CA SER A 157 -5.56 -3.32 18.60
C SER A 157 -5.60 -2.46 17.33
N TYR A 158 -6.78 -2.04 16.89
CA TYR A 158 -7.00 -1.29 15.64
C TYR A 158 -7.61 0.10 15.86
N ARG A 159 -8.21 0.35 17.04
CA ARG A 159 -8.92 1.58 17.37
C ARG A 159 -8.15 2.87 17.04
N ASN A 160 -6.87 2.96 17.39
CA ASN A 160 -6.06 4.14 17.10
C ASN A 160 -5.89 4.38 15.59
N LEU A 161 -5.69 3.32 14.81
CA LEU A 161 -5.56 3.42 13.35
C LEU A 161 -6.90 3.77 12.71
N THR A 162 -7.99 3.17 13.16
CA THR A 162 -9.35 3.50 12.70
C THR A 162 -9.71 4.96 13.04
N LEU A 163 -9.33 5.46 14.22
CA LEU A 163 -9.50 6.86 14.60
C LEU A 163 -8.69 7.81 13.71
N GLN A 164 -7.44 7.45 13.39
CA GLN A 164 -6.62 8.23 12.46
C GLN A 164 -7.25 8.28 11.06
N CYS A 165 -7.83 7.17 10.58
CA CYS A 165 -8.60 7.16 9.33
C CYS A 165 -9.84 8.06 9.38
N CYS A 166 -10.59 8.09 10.49
CA CYS A 166 -11.82 8.89 10.59
C CYS A 166 -11.59 10.38 10.94
N GLY A 167 -10.43 10.74 11.47
CA GLY A 167 -10.11 12.11 11.92
C GLY A 167 -9.30 12.94 10.91
N SER A 168 -9.00 12.38 9.73
CA SER A 168 -8.28 13.07 8.64
C SER A 168 -9.23 13.88 7.76
#